data_AF-A0A7C7J080-F1
#
_entry.id   AF-A0A7C7J080-F1
#
_cell.length_a   1.000
_cell.length_b   1.000
_cell.length_c   1.000
_cell.angle_alpha   90.00
_cell.angle_beta   90.00
_cell.angle_gamma   90.00
#
_symmetry.space_group_name_H-M   'P 1'
#
loop_
_entity.id
_entity.type
_entity.pdbx_description
1 polymer ?
#
loop_
_entity_poly.entity_id
_entity_poly.type
_entity_poly.pdbx_seq_one_letter_code
_entity_poly.pdbx_strand_id
1 'polypeptide(L)' 'MADLIPMAAHIPLPWVMAYDLHPAVTVQEKKEILPKIVEEGWIVFFEHDPVHQACTVQFNGKHFQLSKSVIISE' A
#
# COMPACT_ATOMS: atom_id res chain seq x y z
N MET A 1 4.31 1.83 -8.44
CA MET A 1 3.79 2.66 -7.33
C MET A 1 5.01 3.18 -6.61
N ALA A 2 5.28 4.48 -6.69
CA ALA A 2 6.37 5.12 -5.96
C ALA A 2 5.86 5.46 -4.55
N ASP A 3 5.64 6.74 -4.26
CA ASP A 3 5.28 7.21 -2.92
C ASP A 3 3.79 7.06 -2.52
N LEU A 4 2.97 6.39 -3.34
CA LEU A 4 1.53 6.21 -3.04
C LEU A 4 1.29 5.28 -1.84
N ILE A 5 2.11 4.23 -1.73
CA ILE A 5 2.14 3.32 -0.58
C ILE A 5 3.63 3.00 -0.31
N PRO A 6 4.36 3.90 0.34
CA PRO A 6 5.82 3.80 0.44
C PRO A 6 6.26 2.77 1.49
N MET A 7 5.36 2.42 2.42
CA MET A 7 5.59 1.40 3.44
C MET A 7 4.30 0.61 3.71
N ALA A 8 4.43 -0.57 4.32
CA ALA A 8 3.29 -1.38 4.73
C ALA A 8 2.32 -0.63 5.68
N ALA A 9 2.87 0.26 6.51
CA ALA A 9 2.07 1.12 7.38
C ALA A 9 1.13 2.06 6.59
N HIS A 10 1.44 2.39 5.34
CA HIS A 10 0.63 3.30 4.52
C HIS A 10 -0.48 2.58 3.73
N ILE A 11 -0.64 1.27 3.89
CA ILE A 11 -1.72 0.51 3.22
C ILE A 11 -3.12 1.00 3.63
N PRO A 12 -3.44 1.24 4.93
CA PRO A 12 -4.73 1.74 5.33
C PRO A 12 -5.06 3.06 4.62
N LEU A 13 -6.29 3.17 4.11
CA LEU A 13 -6.73 4.30 3.28
C LEU A 13 -6.36 5.68 3.85
N PRO A 14 -6.64 6.02 5.12
CA PRO A 14 -6.39 7.36 5.66
C PRO A 14 -4.91 7.66 5.96
N TRP A 15 -4.00 6.69 5.86
CA TRP A 15 -2.59 6.87 6.24
C TRP A 15 -1.79 7.24 5.00
N VAL A 16 -1.37 8.49 4.95
CA VAL A 16 -0.67 9.12 3.82
C VAL A 16 0.60 9.81 4.32
N MET A 17 1.51 10.16 3.41
CA MET A 17 2.80 10.73 3.81
C MET A 17 2.63 12.16 4.35
N ALA A 18 3.45 12.53 5.33
CA ALA A 18 3.42 13.86 5.94
C ALA A 18 3.79 14.98 4.95
N TYR A 19 4.55 14.66 3.91
CA TYR A 19 4.98 15.60 2.87
C TYR A 19 4.09 15.57 1.62
N ASP A 20 2.99 14.82 1.62
CA ASP A 20 2.02 14.88 0.51
C ASP A 20 1.47 16.30 0.36
N LEU A 21 1.61 16.87 -0.83
CA LEU A 21 1.09 18.21 -1.14
C LEU A 21 -0.44 18.26 -1.07
N HIS A 22 -1.09 17.16 -1.46
CA HIS A 22 -2.55 17.04 -1.52
C HIS A 22 -3.03 15.70 -0.93
N PRO A 23 -3.05 15.55 0.41
CA PRO A 23 -3.43 14.30 1.09
C PRO A 23 -4.78 13.71 0.64
N ALA A 24 -5.76 14.57 0.37
CA ALA A 24 -7.08 14.14 -0.10
C ALA A 24 -7.03 13.47 -1.48
N VAL A 25 -6.13 13.92 -2.36
CA VAL A 25 -5.91 13.32 -3.68
C VAL A 25 -5.24 11.96 -3.51
N THR A 26 -4.19 11.85 -2.68
CA THR A 26 -3.55 10.57 -2.36
C THR A 26 -4.56 9.54 -1.84
N VAL A 27 -5.46 9.95 -0.92
CA VAL A 27 -6.53 9.09 -0.41
C VAL A 27 -7.48 8.64 -1.52
N GLN A 28 -7.84 9.52 -2.46
CA GLN A 28 -8.71 9.19 -3.58
C GLN A 28 -8.05 8.19 -4.54
N GLU A 29 -6.78 8.40 -4.89
CA GLU A 29 -6.01 7.46 -5.72
C GLU A 29 -5.89 6.09 -5.05
N LYS A 30 -5.58 6.06 -3.74
CA LYS A 30 -5.55 4.83 -2.96
C LYS A 30 -6.89 4.11 -2.95
N LYS A 31 -8.00 4.85 -2.90
CA LYS A 31 -9.36 4.28 -2.91
C LYS A 31 -9.67 3.57 -4.22
N GLU A 32 -9.09 4.03 -5.32
CA GLU A 32 -9.27 3.45 -6.65
C GLU A 32 -8.34 2.25 -6.90
N ILE A 33 -7.11 2.28 -6.38
CA ILE A 33 -6.10 1.26 -6.67
C ILE A 33 -6.12 0.07 -5.68
N LEU A 34 -6.39 0.29 -4.39
CA LEU A 34 -6.36 -0.77 -3.38
C LEU A 34 -7.35 -1.92 -3.65
N PRO A 35 -8.59 -1.66 -4.11
CA PRO A 35 -9.50 -2.74 -4.51
C PRO A 35 -8.93 -3.60 -5.64
N LYS A 36 -8.32 -2.97 -6.67
CA LYS A 36 -7.72 -3.67 -7.81
C LYS A 36 -6.53 -4.52 -7.38
N ILE A 37 -5.67 -3.98 -6.52
CA ILE A 37 -4.53 -4.72 -5.93
C ILE A 37 -5.02 -5.99 -5.24
N VAL A 38 -6.11 -5.91 -4.47
CA VAL A 38 -6.67 -7.07 -3.76
C VAL A 38 -7.33 -8.06 -4.74
N GLU A 39 -8.13 -7.56 -5.67
CA GLU A 39 -8.87 -8.38 -6.65
C GLU A 39 -7.93 -9.15 -7.59
N GLU A 40 -6.89 -8.48 -8.08
CA GLU A 40 -5.94 -9.04 -9.04
C GLU A 40 -4.73 -9.71 -8.35
N GLY A 41 -4.65 -9.66 -7.02
CA GLY A 41 -3.60 -10.32 -6.24
C GLY A 41 -2.20 -9.74 -6.47
N TRP A 42 -2.09 -8.41 -6.63
CA TRP A 42 -0.81 -7.76 -6.90
C TRP A 42 0.17 -7.89 -5.73
N ILE A 43 1.46 -7.89 -6.07
CA ILE A 43 2.55 -7.71 -5.11
C ILE A 43 2.92 -6.23 -5.10
N VAL A 44 2.82 -5.60 -3.93
CA VAL A 44 3.21 -4.21 -3.71
C VAL A 44 4.64 -4.19 -3.18
N PHE A 45 5.56 -3.58 -3.92
CA PHE A 45 6.94 -3.33 -3.50
C PHE A 45 7.03 -1.99 -2.77
N PHE A 46 7.86 -1.93 -1.72
CA PHE A 46 8.04 -0.76 -0.86
C PHE A 46 9.46 -0.22 -0.98
N GLU A 47 9.57 1.06 -1.35
CA GLU A 47 10.87 1.73 -1.48
C GLU A 47 11.41 2.24 -0.13
N HIS A 48 10.54 2.50 0.84
CA HIS A 48 10.90 3.16 2.10
C HIS A 48 10.64 2.32 3.35
N ASP A 49 10.20 1.07 3.20
CA ASP A 49 9.92 0.18 4.33
C ASP A 49 11.18 -0.61 4.75
N PRO A 50 11.72 -0.38 5.97
CA PRO A 50 12.93 -1.06 6.42
C PRO A 50 12.68 -2.51 6.87
N VAL A 51 11.42 -2.94 7.00
CA VAL A 51 11.03 -4.26 7.51
C VAL A 51 10.51 -5.16 6.39
N HIS A 52 9.74 -4.61 5.45
CA HIS A 52 9.10 -5.35 4.38
C HIS A 52 9.54 -4.86 3.01
N GLN A 53 10.18 -5.70 2.19
CA GLN A 53 10.51 -5.33 0.81
C GLN A 53 9.27 -5.26 -0.08
N ALA A 54 8.37 -6.22 0.07
CA ALA A 54 7.11 -6.26 -0.64
C ALA A 54 6.04 -7.04 0.14
N CYS A 55 4.77 -6.90 -0.24
CA CYS A 55 3.69 -7.73 0.29
C CYS A 55 2.51 -7.89 -0.66
N THR A 56 1.65 -8.88 -0.38
CA THR A 56 0.26 -8.89 -0.86
C THR A 56 -0.65 -8.14 0.12
N VAL A 57 -1.75 -7.59 -0.40
CA VAL A 57 -2.74 -6.81 0.38
C VAL A 57 -4.04 -7.59 0.52
N GLN A 58 -4.72 -7.44 1.64
CA GLN A 58 -6.07 -7.96 1.87
C GLN A 58 -7.01 -6.89 2.42
N PHE A 59 -8.31 -7.06 2.19
CA PHE A 59 -9.36 -6.27 2.83
C PHE A 59 -10.07 -7.10 3.89
N ASN A 60 -10.13 -6.62 5.14
CA ASN A 60 -10.69 -7.36 6.27
C ASN A 60 -12.18 -7.06 6.54
N GLY A 61 -12.87 -6.39 5.61
CA GLY A 61 -14.24 -5.90 5.78
C GLY A 61 -14.34 -4.47 6.32
N LYS A 62 -13.24 -3.91 6.84
CA LYS A 62 -13.17 -2.53 7.36
C LYS A 62 -12.00 -1.74 6.80
N HIS A 63 -10.82 -2.34 6.70
CA HIS A 63 -9.60 -1.69 6.25
C HIS A 63 -8.78 -2.60 5.33
N PHE A 64 -7.97 -1.98 4.48
CA PHE A 64 -6.87 -2.65 3.77
C PHE A 64 -5.68 -2.81 4.71
N GLN A 65 -5.01 -3.96 4.61
CA GLN A 65 -3.84 -4.27 5.43
C GLN A 65 -2.90 -5.24 4.70
N LEU A 66 -1.66 -5.32 5.17
CA LEU A 66 -0.71 -6.34 4.76
C LEU A 66 -1.30 -7.74 4.99
N SER A 67 -1.15 -8.62 4.00
CA SER A 67 -1.55 -10.03 4.08
C SER A 67 -0.33 -10.93 4.26
N LYS A 68 0.58 -10.95 3.27
CA LYS A 68 1.79 -11.76 3.30
C LYS A 68 2.99 -10.97 2.81
N SER A 69 4.08 -10.97 3.57
CA SER A 69 5.37 -10.40 3.13
C SER A 69 6.02 -11.26 2.06
N VAL A 70 6.63 -10.60 1.09
CA VAL A 70 7.37 -11.20 -0.03
C VAL A 70 8.79 -10.65 0.02
N ILE A 71 9.76 -11.56 -0.07
CA ILE A 71 11.18 -11.22 -0.23
C ILE A 71 11.46 -11.18 -1.72
N ILE A 72 12.02 -10.09 -2.21
CA ILE A 72 12.49 -9.96 -3.58
C ILE A 72 14.00 -10.18 -3.56
N SER A 73 14.42 -11.33 -4.06
CA SER A 73 15.83 -11.71 -4.22
C SER A 73 16.08 -12.12 -5.66
N GLU A 74 17.32 -11.96 -6.12
CA GLU A 74 17.83 -12.54 -7.37
C GLU A 74 17.95 -14.07 -7.28
#